data_AF-A0A210VY66-F1
#
_entry.id   AF-A0A210VY66-F1
#
_cell.length_a   1.000
_cell.length_b   1.000
_cell.length_c   1.000
_cell.angle_alpha   90.00
_cell.angle_beta   90.00
_cell.angle_gamma   90.00
#
_symmetry.space_group_name_H-M   'P 1'
#
loop_
_entity.id
_entity.type
_entity.pdbx_description
1 polymer ?
#
loop_
_entity_poly.entity_id
_entity_poly.type
_entity_poly.pdbx_seq_one_letter_code
_entity_poly.pdbx_strand_id
1 'polypeptide(L)'
;MSAQSIPWGPVRSTLTEKFTFGDIKQIVGYGDLDMSRLAHLEQKPQNGASKSQLLSEIDRQVGAMDDKRRSAFVSICCEEMMRRKPDVIEELERVLSRVGWKFSGTALIPIEIFDVAELASLPDAAAADIQKAATRLRDGDLSGALSAACGALDAVTSDIYSRHGLGDAGKASFQERIRKSLDALQVKDRLIGELTDIGWAEPDYKPLSANIDGSLNQAAFVMQKLRADMGDVHGTKPVIAALVYDAIKWSSLLLRMLATR
;
A
#
# COMPACT_ATOMS: atom_id res chain seq x y z
N MET A 1 -5.35 11.28 12.00
CA MET A 1 -5.22 10.52 10.74
C MET A 1 -6.03 11.25 9.68
N SER A 2 -5.39 11.90 8.70
CA SER A 2 -6.13 12.39 7.53
C SER A 2 -6.42 11.18 6.64
N ALA A 3 -7.69 10.77 6.54
CA ALA A 3 -8.08 9.76 5.57
C ALA A 3 -7.60 10.23 4.19
N GLN A 4 -6.76 9.42 3.54
CA GLN A 4 -6.33 9.73 2.18
C GLN A 4 -7.59 9.84 1.32
N SER A 5 -7.75 10.93 0.58
CA SER A 5 -8.94 11.11 -0.24
C SER A 5 -8.79 10.36 -1.56
N ILE A 6 -9.88 9.77 -2.06
CA ILE A 6 -9.84 9.12 -3.38
C ILE A 6 -9.52 10.16 -4.47
N PRO A 7 -8.50 9.96 -5.31
CA PRO A 7 -8.11 10.93 -6.32
C PRO A 7 -9.11 10.95 -7.48
N TRP A 8 -9.63 12.14 -7.78
CA TRP A 8 -10.58 12.34 -8.87
C TRP A 8 -9.96 12.23 -10.27
N GLY A 9 -8.70 12.67 -10.44
CA GLY A 9 -8.04 12.76 -11.75
C GLY A 9 -8.07 11.46 -12.58
N PRO A 10 -7.66 10.31 -12.03
CA PRO A 10 -7.73 9.02 -12.74
C PRO A 10 -9.16 8.66 -13.17
N VAL A 11 -10.14 8.83 -12.28
CA VAL A 11 -11.55 8.53 -12.54
C VAL A 11 -12.11 9.44 -13.64
N ARG A 12 -11.80 10.74 -13.58
CA ARG A 12 -12.12 11.72 -14.62
C ARG A 12 -11.58 11.33 -15.99
N SER A 13 -10.33 10.87 -16.07
CA SER A 13 -9.72 10.44 -17.34
C SER A 13 -10.47 9.24 -17.91
N THR A 14 -10.76 8.23 -17.09
CA THR A 14 -11.52 7.05 -17.54
C THR A 14 -12.95 7.43 -17.98
N LEU A 15 -13.64 8.32 -17.27
CA LEU A 15 -14.94 8.88 -17.71
C LEU A 15 -14.82 9.55 -19.09
N THR A 16 -13.74 10.32 -19.30
CA THR A 16 -13.47 11.03 -20.55
C THR A 16 -13.24 10.09 -21.73
N GLU A 17 -12.62 8.94 -21.51
CA GLU A 17 -12.27 8.02 -22.60
C GLU A 17 -13.35 6.97 -22.86
N LYS A 18 -14.05 6.50 -21.82
CA LYS A 18 -14.84 5.26 -21.91
C LYS A 18 -16.34 5.47 -21.84
N PHE A 19 -16.82 6.63 -21.41
CA PHE A 19 -18.26 6.88 -21.19
C PHE A 19 -18.80 7.95 -22.13
N THR A 20 -20.10 7.97 -22.43
CA THR A 20 -20.69 9.05 -23.24
C THR A 20 -20.97 10.29 -22.36
N PHE A 21 -21.33 11.42 -22.99
CA PHE A 21 -21.75 12.62 -22.25
C PHE A 21 -22.94 12.32 -21.31
N GLY A 22 -23.92 11.57 -21.80
CA GLY A 22 -25.09 11.16 -21.04
C GLY A 22 -24.73 10.23 -19.88
N ASP A 23 -23.85 9.24 -20.13
CA ASP A 23 -23.36 8.35 -19.09
C ASP A 23 -22.69 9.12 -17.95
N ILE A 24 -21.82 10.09 -18.28
CA ILE A 24 -21.13 10.90 -17.27
C ILE A 24 -22.13 11.62 -16.39
N LYS A 25 -23.12 12.31 -16.97
CA LYS A 25 -24.15 13.01 -16.19
C LYS A 25 -24.90 12.08 -15.25
N GLN A 26 -25.22 10.87 -15.70
CA GLN A 26 -25.91 9.91 -14.85
C GLN A 26 -25.00 9.38 -13.74
N ILE A 27 -23.76 8.99 -14.06
CA ILE A 27 -22.77 8.47 -13.10
C ILE A 27 -22.51 9.49 -11.99
N VAL A 28 -22.20 10.75 -12.34
CA VAL A 28 -21.93 11.78 -11.34
C VAL A 28 -23.18 12.21 -10.58
N GLY A 29 -24.37 12.05 -11.17
CA GLY A 29 -25.65 12.31 -10.52
C GLY A 29 -25.94 11.34 -9.37
N TYR A 30 -25.49 10.08 -9.45
CA TYR A 30 -25.59 9.15 -8.32
C TYR A 30 -24.68 9.56 -7.15
N GLY A 31 -23.60 10.30 -7.41
CA GLY A 31 -22.64 10.77 -6.41
C GLY A 31 -23.07 12.00 -5.62
N ASP A 32 -24.34 12.44 -5.71
CA ASP A 32 -24.85 13.66 -5.06
C ASP A 32 -24.15 14.95 -5.54
N LEU A 33 -23.80 15.00 -6.83
CA LEU A 33 -23.37 16.22 -7.50
C LEU A 33 -24.57 17.14 -7.76
N ASP A 34 -24.38 18.47 -7.69
CA ASP A 34 -25.47 19.40 -7.97
C ASP A 34 -25.79 19.41 -9.47
N MET A 35 -26.80 18.63 -9.84
CA MET A 35 -27.26 18.47 -11.21
C MET A 35 -27.92 19.74 -11.77
N SER A 36 -28.38 20.68 -10.92
CA SER A 36 -28.94 21.95 -11.39
C SER A 36 -27.88 22.80 -12.10
N ARG A 37 -26.64 22.73 -11.62
CA ARG A 37 -25.46 23.36 -12.24
C ARG A 37 -25.05 22.71 -13.54
N LEU A 38 -25.43 21.47 -13.78
CA LEU A 38 -25.15 20.76 -15.03
C LEU A 38 -26.32 20.80 -16.02
N ALA A 39 -27.50 21.29 -15.60
CA ALA A 39 -28.73 21.21 -16.40
C ALA A 39 -28.58 21.88 -17.77
N HIS A 40 -27.96 23.07 -17.81
CA HIS A 40 -27.73 23.84 -19.03
C HIS A 40 -26.73 23.20 -20.01
N LEU A 41 -25.95 22.21 -19.56
CA LEU A 41 -24.97 21.51 -20.39
C LEU A 41 -25.66 20.34 -21.10
N GLU A 42 -26.13 20.60 -22.32
CA GLU A 42 -26.78 19.61 -23.19
C GLU A 42 -25.92 19.34 -24.42
N GLN A 43 -25.71 18.06 -24.75
CA GLN A 43 -25.03 17.68 -25.98
C GLN A 43 -26.02 17.78 -27.15
N LYS A 44 -25.76 18.69 -28.10
CA LYS A 44 -26.59 18.95 -29.29
C LYS A 44 -25.74 18.91 -30.57
N PRO A 45 -26.31 18.57 -31.74
CA PRO A 45 -25.58 18.56 -33.02
C PRO A 45 -24.99 19.92 -33.41
N GLN A 46 -25.62 21.02 -33.00
CA GLN A 46 -25.15 22.40 -33.19
C GLN A 46 -25.30 23.17 -31.88
N ASN A 47 -24.30 23.98 -31.52
CA ASN A 47 -24.25 24.82 -30.31
C ASN A 47 -24.49 24.06 -28.99
N GLY A 48 -24.12 22.77 -28.93
CA GLY A 48 -24.18 21.95 -27.72
C GLY A 48 -22.94 22.09 -26.84
N ALA A 49 -23.07 21.72 -25.57
CA ALA A 49 -21.93 21.59 -24.67
C ALA A 49 -21.05 20.40 -25.05
N SER A 50 -19.75 20.62 -25.06
CA SER A 50 -18.75 19.57 -25.22
C SER A 50 -18.58 18.76 -23.92
N LYS A 51 -18.06 17.54 -24.07
CA LYS A 51 -17.69 16.68 -22.94
C LYS A 51 -16.67 17.35 -22.01
N SER A 52 -15.73 18.11 -22.58
CA SER A 52 -14.74 18.87 -21.81
C SER A 52 -15.39 19.98 -20.97
N GLN A 53 -16.42 20.67 -21.49
CA GLN A 53 -17.17 21.67 -20.72
C GLN A 53 -17.95 21.03 -19.57
N LEU A 54 -18.59 19.88 -19.81
CA LEU A 54 -19.24 19.09 -18.76
C LEU A 54 -18.25 18.70 -17.65
N LEU A 55 -17.11 18.13 -18.03
CA LEU A 55 -16.08 17.71 -17.08
C LEU A 55 -15.48 18.89 -16.32
N SER A 56 -15.30 20.05 -16.94
CA SER A 56 -14.77 21.25 -16.27
C SER A 56 -15.71 21.75 -15.19
N GLU A 57 -17.02 21.71 -15.42
CA GLU A 57 -18.00 22.08 -14.39
C GLU A 57 -18.08 21.04 -13.27
N ILE A 58 -17.92 19.75 -13.58
CA ILE A 58 -17.77 18.69 -12.58
C ILE A 58 -16.51 18.94 -11.75
N ASP A 59 -15.36 19.22 -12.38
CA ASP A 59 -14.08 19.50 -11.72
C ASP A 59 -14.22 20.67 -10.74
N ARG A 60 -14.95 21.73 -11.11
CA ARG A 60 -15.23 22.89 -10.26
C ARG A 60 -16.02 22.49 -9.00
N GLN A 61 -17.01 21.63 -9.14
CA GLN A 61 -17.80 21.15 -8.02
C GLN A 61 -17.01 20.20 -7.11
N VAL A 62 -16.26 19.26 -7.70
CA VAL A 62 -15.40 18.33 -6.96
C VAL A 62 -14.31 19.08 -6.19
N GLY A 63 -13.74 20.13 -6.79
CA GLY A 63 -12.75 20.99 -6.13
C GLY A 63 -13.30 21.81 -4.95
N ALA A 64 -14.62 21.96 -4.86
CA ALA A 64 -15.29 22.64 -3.75
C ALA A 64 -15.74 21.68 -2.63
N MET A 65 -15.59 20.36 -2.80
CA MET A 65 -15.94 19.36 -1.79
C MET A 65 -14.84 19.23 -0.74
N ASP A 66 -15.22 19.01 0.51
CA ASP A 66 -14.29 18.51 1.53
C ASP A 66 -13.83 17.08 1.20
N ASP A 67 -12.77 16.61 1.86
CA ASP A 67 -12.14 15.32 1.57
C ASP A 67 -13.08 14.12 1.77
N LYS A 68 -14.00 14.20 2.75
CA LYS A 68 -14.95 13.13 3.04
C LYS A 68 -15.99 13.03 1.94
N ARG A 69 -16.59 14.16 1.56
CA ARG A 69 -17.58 14.24 0.48
C ARG A 69 -16.95 13.89 -0.87
N ARG A 70 -15.74 14.38 -1.15
CA ARG A 70 -14.99 14.03 -2.36
C ARG A 70 -14.77 12.53 -2.45
N SER A 71 -14.33 11.89 -1.37
CA SER A 71 -14.10 10.44 -1.37
C SER A 71 -15.39 9.66 -1.61
N ALA A 72 -16.48 10.01 -0.93
CA ALA A 72 -17.78 9.38 -1.17
C ALA A 72 -18.25 9.53 -2.63
N PHE A 73 -18.16 10.75 -3.17
CA PHE A 73 -18.50 11.04 -4.57
C PHE A 73 -17.71 10.18 -5.55
N VAL A 74 -16.38 10.11 -5.38
CA VAL A 74 -15.51 9.35 -6.28
C VAL A 74 -15.76 7.84 -6.16
N SER A 75 -16.01 7.31 -4.95
CA SER A 75 -16.38 5.89 -4.76
C SER A 75 -17.63 5.53 -5.54
N ILE A 76 -18.70 6.33 -5.40
CA ILE A 76 -19.97 6.11 -6.11
C ILE A 76 -19.77 6.17 -7.63
N CYS A 77 -18.95 7.11 -8.12
CA CYS A 77 -18.64 7.18 -9.55
C CYS A 77 -17.96 5.90 -10.03
N CYS A 78 -16.97 5.40 -9.30
CA CYS A 78 -16.29 4.14 -9.62
C CYS A 78 -17.27 2.95 -9.64
N GLU A 79 -18.12 2.83 -8.62
CA GLU A 79 -19.14 1.77 -8.53
C GLU A 79 -20.08 1.78 -9.74
N GLU A 80 -20.57 2.95 -10.12
CA GLU A 80 -21.46 3.12 -11.27
C GLU A 80 -20.76 2.88 -12.61
N MET A 81 -19.48 3.23 -12.72
CA MET A 81 -18.67 2.91 -13.90
C MET A 81 -18.52 1.40 -14.08
N MET A 82 -18.18 0.68 -13.01
CA MET A 82 -18.03 -0.79 -13.05
C MET A 82 -19.35 -1.49 -13.37
N ARG A 83 -20.46 -1.01 -12.79
CA ARG A 83 -21.80 -1.56 -13.05
C ARG A 83 -22.22 -1.43 -14.51
N ARG A 84 -21.88 -0.31 -15.16
CA ARG A 84 -22.25 -0.03 -16.55
C ARG A 84 -21.32 -0.68 -17.57
N LYS A 85 -20.01 -0.69 -17.27
CA LYS A 85 -18.96 -1.18 -18.16
C LYS A 85 -17.94 -2.00 -17.37
N PRO A 86 -18.21 -3.30 -17.15
CA PRO A 86 -17.29 -4.18 -16.41
C PRO A 86 -15.91 -4.29 -17.06
N ASP A 87 -15.81 -4.09 -18.37
CA ASP A 87 -14.56 -4.04 -19.13
C ASP A 87 -13.64 -2.86 -18.74
N VAL A 88 -14.17 -1.85 -18.06
CA VAL A 88 -13.39 -0.71 -17.56
C VAL A 88 -12.68 -0.99 -16.23
N ILE A 89 -13.02 -2.10 -15.55
CA ILE A 89 -12.47 -2.48 -14.24
C ILE A 89 -10.95 -2.57 -14.28
N GLU A 90 -10.40 -3.29 -15.27
CA GLU A 90 -8.95 -3.50 -15.38
C GLU A 90 -8.20 -2.16 -15.51
N GLU A 91 -8.76 -1.22 -16.27
CA GLU A 91 -8.17 0.11 -16.43
C GLU A 91 -8.29 0.95 -15.16
N LEU A 92 -9.46 0.96 -14.51
CA LEU A 92 -9.65 1.66 -13.24
C LEU A 92 -8.74 1.11 -12.14
N GLU A 93 -8.63 -0.22 -12.02
CA GLU A 93 -7.70 -0.89 -11.11
C GLU A 93 -6.25 -0.48 -11.40
N ARG A 94 -5.84 -0.49 -12.66
CA ARG A 94 -4.50 -0.09 -13.08
C ARG A 94 -4.18 1.36 -12.73
N VAL A 95 -5.11 2.30 -12.89
CA VAL A 95 -4.85 3.72 -12.60
C VAL A 95 -5.00 4.08 -11.13
N LEU A 96 -5.92 3.43 -10.40
CA LEU A 96 -6.16 3.67 -8.97
C LEU A 96 -5.10 3.01 -8.09
N SER A 97 -4.61 1.82 -8.45
CA SER A 97 -3.51 1.16 -7.73
C SER A 97 -2.23 2.00 -7.73
N ARG A 98 -1.98 2.72 -8.82
CA ARG A 98 -0.88 3.70 -8.96
C ARG A 98 -0.98 4.90 -8.04
N VAL A 99 -2.09 5.10 -7.37
CA VAL A 99 -2.31 6.20 -6.43
C VAL A 99 -2.73 5.68 -5.06
N GLY A 100 -2.53 4.39 -4.81
CA GLY A 100 -2.75 3.76 -3.51
C GLY A 100 -4.18 3.33 -3.26
N TRP A 101 -4.96 2.96 -4.29
CA TRP A 101 -6.34 2.50 -4.16
C TRP A 101 -6.59 1.20 -4.93
N LYS A 102 -7.42 0.31 -4.38
CA LYS A 102 -7.80 -0.95 -5.03
C LYS A 102 -9.28 -1.23 -4.81
N PHE A 103 -9.90 -2.00 -5.71
CA PHE A 103 -11.24 -2.52 -5.48
C PHE A 103 -11.22 -3.79 -4.62
N SER A 104 -12.22 -3.91 -3.76
CA SER A 104 -12.61 -5.12 -3.06
C SER A 104 -14.08 -5.37 -3.35
N GLY A 105 -14.38 -6.15 -4.38
CA GLY A 105 -15.72 -6.20 -4.98
C GLY A 105 -16.03 -4.86 -5.65
N THR A 106 -17.09 -4.18 -5.22
CA THR A 106 -17.45 -2.84 -5.72
C THR A 106 -16.86 -1.70 -4.87
N ALA A 107 -16.38 -2.00 -3.65
CA ALA A 107 -15.88 -0.97 -2.75
C ALA A 107 -14.43 -0.61 -3.10
N LEU A 108 -14.12 0.69 -3.09
CA LEU A 108 -12.75 1.17 -3.22
C LEU A 108 -12.09 1.30 -1.84
N ILE A 109 -10.96 0.63 -1.65
CA ILE A 109 -10.19 0.64 -0.40
C ILE A 109 -8.79 1.22 -0.64
N PRO A 110 -8.23 1.97 0.33
CA PRO A 110 -6.84 2.39 0.24
C PRO A 110 -5.93 1.15 0.33
N ILE A 111 -4.88 1.13 -0.48
CA ILE A 111 -3.80 0.15 -0.35
C ILE A 111 -2.88 0.66 0.76
N GLU A 112 -3.25 0.34 2.01
CA GLU A 112 -2.37 0.55 3.15
C GLU A 112 -1.28 -0.52 3.12
N ILE A 113 -0.18 -0.22 2.41
CA ILE A 113 0.98 -1.11 2.34
C ILE A 113 1.74 -1.05 3.68
N PHE A 114 1.91 0.14 4.23
CA PHE A 114 2.62 0.41 5.49
C PHE A 114 1.85 1.40 6.36
N ASP A 115 2.01 1.29 7.67
CA ASP A 115 1.57 2.33 8.60
C ASP A 115 2.58 3.50 8.56
N VAL A 116 2.10 4.69 8.21
CA VAL A 116 2.92 5.91 8.15
C VAL A 116 3.48 6.28 9.53
N ALA A 117 2.79 5.93 10.61
CA ALA A 117 3.30 6.11 11.97
C ALA A 117 4.49 5.17 12.25
N GLU A 118 4.47 3.94 11.73
CA GLU A 118 5.59 3.01 11.86
C GLU A 118 6.83 3.53 11.11
N LEU A 119 6.64 4.10 9.90
CA LEU A 119 7.73 4.69 9.11
C LEU A 119 8.51 5.78 9.85
N ALA A 120 7.82 6.63 10.61
CA ALA A 120 8.46 7.71 11.37
C ALA A 120 9.37 7.21 12.51
N SER A 121 9.20 5.95 12.93
CA SER A 121 10.01 5.31 13.97
C SER A 121 11.19 4.51 13.42
N LEU A 122 11.29 4.34 12.10
CA LEU A 122 12.36 3.57 11.47
C LEU A 122 13.63 4.43 11.27
N PRO A 123 14.82 3.81 11.29
CA PRO A 123 16.04 4.48 10.84
C PRO A 123 15.92 5.00 9.40
N ASP A 124 16.50 6.16 9.10
CA ASP A 124 16.34 6.87 7.82
C ASP A 124 16.57 5.98 6.59
N ALA A 125 17.62 5.15 6.60
CA ALA A 125 17.93 4.24 5.50
C ALA A 125 16.83 3.19 5.28
N ALA A 126 16.27 2.65 6.37
CA ALA A 126 15.18 1.69 6.31
C ALA A 126 13.86 2.34 5.89
N ALA A 127 13.57 3.55 6.41
CA ALA A 127 12.41 4.33 6.00
C ALA A 127 12.44 4.66 4.50
N ALA A 128 13.61 5.06 3.98
CA ALA A 128 13.80 5.35 2.56
C ALA A 128 13.57 4.10 1.68
N ASP A 129 14.10 2.93 2.08
CA ASP A 129 13.89 1.69 1.34
C ASP A 129 12.43 1.19 1.40
N ILE A 130 11.72 1.41 2.51
CA ILE A 130 10.29 1.10 2.60
C ILE A 130 9.45 2.04 1.73
N GLN A 131 9.75 3.34 1.74
CA GLN A 131 9.10 4.29 0.85
C GLN A 131 9.35 3.95 -0.63
N LYS A 132 10.58 3.52 -0.94
CA LYS A 132 10.94 3.01 -2.27
C LYS A 132 10.18 1.73 -2.62
N ALA A 133 10.01 0.80 -1.68
CA ALA A 133 9.22 -0.41 -1.89
C ALA A 133 7.75 -0.09 -2.20
N ALA A 134 7.15 0.84 -1.44
CA ALA A 134 5.78 1.31 -1.68
C ALA A 134 5.64 1.97 -3.06
N THR A 135 6.57 2.85 -3.41
CA THR A 135 6.59 3.55 -4.71
C THR A 135 6.70 2.58 -5.88
N ARG A 136 7.60 1.60 -5.78
CA ARG A 136 7.78 0.57 -6.82
C ARG A 136 6.57 -0.35 -6.94
N LEU A 137 5.97 -0.74 -5.82
CA LEU A 137 4.75 -1.57 -5.82
C LEU A 137 3.61 -0.84 -6.53
N ARG A 138 3.42 0.44 -6.19
CA ARG A 138 2.46 1.35 -6.81
C ARG A 138 2.69 1.50 -8.32
N ASP A 139 3.95 1.62 -8.74
CA ASP A 139 4.32 1.80 -10.15
C ASP A 139 4.28 0.48 -10.95
N GLY A 140 4.01 -0.65 -10.30
CA GLY A 140 3.94 -1.98 -10.91
C GLY A 140 5.30 -2.69 -11.01
N ASP A 141 6.37 -2.11 -10.46
CA ASP A 141 7.69 -2.73 -10.33
C ASP A 141 7.70 -3.68 -9.11
N LEU A 142 7.05 -4.84 -9.28
CA LEU A 142 6.89 -5.82 -8.22
C LEU A 142 8.24 -6.40 -7.74
N SER A 143 9.16 -6.64 -8.66
CA SER A 143 10.48 -7.20 -8.36
C SER A 143 11.35 -6.19 -7.60
N GLY A 144 11.33 -4.94 -8.03
CA GLY A 144 12.02 -3.86 -7.36
C GLY A 144 11.38 -3.51 -6.02
N ALA A 145 10.07 -3.66 -5.86
CA ALA A 145 9.37 -3.48 -4.58
C ALA A 145 9.83 -4.52 -3.54
N LEU A 146 9.85 -5.80 -3.93
CA LEU A 146 10.38 -6.88 -3.10
C LEU A 146 11.84 -6.64 -2.70
N SER A 147 12.67 -6.26 -3.68
CA SER A 147 14.09 -6.00 -3.43
C SER A 147 14.31 -4.84 -2.45
N ALA A 148 13.50 -3.78 -2.56
CA ALA A 148 13.56 -2.63 -1.64
C ALA A 148 13.06 -3.01 -0.23
N ALA A 149 12.00 -3.81 -0.12
CA ALA A 149 11.51 -4.29 1.18
C ALA A 149 12.55 -5.15 1.93
N CYS A 150 13.32 -5.98 1.22
CA CYS A 150 14.46 -6.68 1.81
C CYS A 150 15.64 -5.75 2.11
N GLY A 151 15.86 -4.72 1.28
CA GLY A 151 16.90 -3.70 1.49
C GLY A 151 16.71 -2.95 2.81
N ALA A 152 15.47 -2.62 3.18
CA ALA A 152 15.18 -2.00 4.46
C ALA A 152 15.64 -2.85 5.65
N LEU A 153 15.41 -4.16 5.61
CA LEU A 153 15.90 -5.11 6.63
C LEU A 153 17.42 -5.26 6.59
N ASP A 154 18.03 -5.24 5.39
CA ASP A 154 19.49 -5.24 5.26
C ASP A 154 20.10 -4.00 5.95
N ALA A 155 19.49 -2.83 5.77
CA ALA A 155 19.95 -1.58 6.38
C ALA A 155 19.88 -1.63 7.91
N VAL A 156 18.73 -2.02 8.48
CA VAL A 156 18.56 -2.13 9.93
C VAL A 156 19.49 -3.17 10.54
N THR A 157 19.58 -4.36 9.94
CA THR A 157 20.45 -5.42 10.48
C THR A 157 21.93 -5.06 10.36
N SER A 158 22.35 -4.36 9.31
CA SER A 158 23.74 -3.88 9.18
C SER A 158 24.09 -2.84 10.23
N ASP A 159 23.19 -1.91 10.52
CA ASP A 159 23.34 -0.94 11.60
C ASP A 159 23.44 -1.63 12.97
N ILE A 160 22.55 -2.59 13.27
CA ILE A 160 22.58 -3.36 14.53
C ILE A 160 23.89 -4.14 14.66
N TYR A 161 24.35 -4.79 13.59
CA TYR A 161 25.63 -5.50 13.58
C TYR A 161 26.81 -4.58 13.93
N SER A 162 26.82 -3.37 13.36
CA SER A 162 27.83 -2.36 13.65
C SER A 162 27.74 -1.87 15.09
N ARG A 163 26.54 -1.55 15.59
CA ARG A 163 26.33 -1.01 16.95
C ARG A 163 26.61 -2.03 18.06
N HIS A 164 26.31 -3.30 17.83
CA HIS A 164 26.45 -4.38 18.82
C HIS A 164 27.66 -5.29 18.59
N GLY A 165 28.49 -5.03 17.57
CA GLY A 165 29.71 -5.79 17.31
C GLY A 165 29.47 -7.26 16.95
N LEU A 166 28.45 -7.55 16.14
CA LEU A 166 27.99 -8.92 15.84
C LEU A 166 28.79 -9.63 14.73
N GLY A 167 29.87 -9.00 14.25
CA GLY A 167 30.71 -9.47 13.15
C GLY A 167 30.34 -8.85 11.81
N ASP A 168 30.62 -9.56 10.72
CA ASP A 168 30.40 -9.10 9.34
C ASP A 168 29.01 -9.51 8.84
N ALA A 169 28.12 -8.53 8.70
CA ALA A 169 26.77 -8.74 8.19
C ALA A 169 26.77 -9.31 6.76
N GLY A 170 27.76 -8.98 5.92
CA GLY A 170 27.83 -9.46 4.54
C GLY A 170 28.10 -10.96 4.40
N LYS A 171 28.59 -11.61 5.46
CA LYS A 171 28.86 -13.05 5.50
C LYS A 171 27.75 -13.88 6.13
N ALA A 172 26.83 -13.24 6.85
CA ALA A 172 25.72 -13.90 7.50
C ALA A 172 24.54 -14.07 6.53
N SER A 173 23.84 -15.20 6.63
CA SER A 173 22.60 -15.39 5.87
C SER A 173 21.53 -14.36 6.29
N PHE A 174 20.52 -14.11 5.46
CA PHE A 174 19.47 -13.16 5.79
C PHE A 174 18.75 -13.53 7.10
N GLN A 175 18.43 -14.82 7.28
CA GLN A 175 17.86 -15.35 8.53
C GLN A 175 18.81 -15.16 9.72
N GLU A 176 20.10 -15.47 9.54
CA GLU A 176 21.08 -15.31 10.62
C GLU A 176 21.22 -13.85 11.04
N ARG A 177 21.22 -12.91 10.08
CA ARG A 177 21.24 -11.47 10.34
C ARG A 177 20.07 -11.02 11.18
N ILE A 178 18.86 -11.40 10.80
CA ILE A 178 17.65 -11.06 11.54
C ILE A 178 17.71 -11.65 12.95
N ARG A 179 17.99 -12.96 13.08
CA ARG A 179 18.04 -13.64 14.37
C ARG A 179 19.06 -13.02 15.33
N LYS A 180 20.31 -12.85 14.90
CA LYS A 180 21.36 -12.22 15.73
C LYS A 180 21.01 -10.79 16.12
N SER A 181 20.33 -10.06 15.24
CA SER A 181 19.89 -8.69 15.53
C SER A 181 18.77 -8.67 16.59
N LEU A 182 17.80 -9.58 16.49
CA LEU A 182 16.74 -9.73 17.50
C LEU A 182 17.32 -10.13 18.87
N ASP A 183 18.29 -11.04 18.88
CA ASP A 183 18.99 -11.47 20.10
C ASP A 183 19.76 -10.30 20.74
N ALA A 184 20.50 -9.53 19.93
CA ALA A 184 21.28 -8.39 20.40
C ALA A 184 20.42 -7.26 20.98
N LEU A 185 19.19 -7.10 20.47
CA LEU A 185 18.20 -6.15 20.96
C LEU A 185 17.38 -6.68 22.14
N GLN A 186 17.55 -7.96 22.51
CA GLN A 186 16.80 -8.62 23.59
C GLN A 186 15.29 -8.55 23.39
N VAL A 187 14.82 -8.59 22.14
CA VAL A 187 13.39 -8.42 21.78
C VAL A 187 12.51 -9.46 22.48
N LYS A 188 13.02 -10.69 22.61
CA LYS A 188 12.35 -11.79 23.29
C LYS A 188 12.21 -11.54 24.80
N ASP A 189 13.28 -11.08 25.44
CA ASP A 189 13.29 -10.86 26.89
C ASP A 189 12.40 -9.67 27.26
N ARG A 190 12.41 -8.60 26.45
CA ARG A 190 11.47 -7.47 26.60
C ARG A 190 10.02 -7.91 26.49
N LEU A 191 9.71 -8.74 25.49
CA LEU A 191 8.36 -9.27 25.32
C LEU A 191 7.91 -10.09 26.54
N ILE A 192 8.79 -10.93 27.07
CA ILE A 192 8.48 -11.71 28.28
C ILE A 192 8.24 -10.78 29.47
N GLY A 193 9.06 -9.73 29.62
CA GLY A 193 8.85 -8.68 30.62
C GLY A 193 7.48 -8.02 30.50
N GLU A 194 7.12 -7.52 29.32
CA GLU A 194 5.82 -6.89 29.04
C GLU A 194 4.64 -7.82 29.37
N LEU A 195 4.73 -9.10 29.00
CA LEU A 195 3.68 -10.08 29.28
C LEU A 195 3.56 -10.36 30.79
N THR A 196 4.70 -10.46 31.48
CA THR A 196 4.75 -10.66 32.93
C THR A 196 4.15 -9.46 33.66
N ASP A 197 4.43 -8.24 33.21
CA ASP A 197 3.91 -6.99 33.79
C ASP A 197 2.39 -6.88 33.71
N ILE A 198 1.77 -7.46 32.66
CA ILE A 198 0.30 -7.56 32.54
C ILE A 198 -0.28 -8.82 33.18
N GLY A 199 0.53 -9.57 33.95
CA GLY A 199 0.08 -10.70 34.78
C GLY A 199 0.03 -12.05 34.08
N TRP A 200 0.69 -12.23 32.93
CA TRP A 200 0.77 -13.55 32.27
C TRP A 200 1.71 -14.48 33.03
N ALA A 201 1.30 -15.74 33.19
CA ALA A 201 2.12 -16.76 33.82
C ALA A 201 3.08 -17.41 32.81
N GLU A 202 4.18 -17.98 33.31
CA GLU A 202 5.17 -18.68 32.46
C GLU A 202 4.60 -19.74 31.52
N PRO A 203 3.63 -20.58 31.95
CA PRO A 203 3.02 -21.56 31.06
C PRO A 203 2.34 -20.94 29.82
N ASP A 204 1.92 -19.68 29.89
CA ASP A 204 1.21 -18.98 28.82
C ASP A 204 2.17 -18.20 27.91
N TYR A 205 3.12 -17.43 28.48
CA TYR A 205 4.01 -16.61 27.66
C TYR A 205 5.13 -17.41 27.00
N LYS A 206 5.55 -18.55 27.57
CA LYS A 206 6.70 -19.32 27.06
C LYS A 206 6.42 -19.97 25.70
N PRO A 207 5.28 -20.65 25.47
CA PRO A 207 4.91 -21.12 24.14
C PRO A 207 4.72 -19.97 23.14
N LEU A 208 4.10 -18.86 23.56
CA LEU A 208 3.89 -17.70 22.69
C LEU A 208 5.23 -17.11 22.22
N SER A 209 6.15 -16.88 23.15
CA SER A 209 7.49 -16.36 22.87
C SER A 209 8.27 -17.26 21.90
N ALA A 210 8.21 -18.58 22.09
CA ALA A 210 8.85 -19.55 21.19
C ALA A 210 8.22 -19.55 19.78
N ASN A 211 6.89 -19.41 19.68
CA ASN A 211 6.20 -19.37 18.39
C ASN A 211 6.45 -18.06 17.63
N ILE A 212 6.58 -16.93 18.34
CA ILE A 212 6.96 -15.64 17.74
C ILE A 212 8.36 -15.75 17.16
N ASP A 213 9.34 -16.23 17.93
CA ASP A 213 10.71 -16.43 17.46
C ASP A 213 10.76 -17.34 16.20
N GLY A 214 10.07 -18.48 16.27
CA GLY A 214 9.93 -19.40 15.13
C GLY A 214 9.31 -18.72 13.90
N SER A 215 8.25 -17.93 14.10
CA SER A 215 7.53 -17.24 13.02
C SER A 215 8.38 -16.14 12.37
N LEU A 216 9.12 -15.35 13.14
CA LEU A 216 10.04 -14.34 12.59
C LEU A 216 11.15 -14.98 11.77
N ASN A 217 11.69 -16.12 12.23
CA ASN A 217 12.70 -16.85 11.49
C ASN A 217 12.16 -17.45 10.17
N GLN A 218 10.93 -17.96 10.18
CA GLN A 218 10.27 -18.45 8.95
C GLN A 218 9.91 -17.31 8.00
N ALA A 219 9.48 -16.16 8.51
CA ALA A 219 9.25 -14.96 7.70
C ALA A 219 10.55 -14.51 7.01
N ALA A 220 11.67 -14.51 7.74
CA ALA A 220 12.99 -14.22 7.18
C ALA A 220 13.39 -15.21 6.07
N PHE A 221 13.12 -16.51 6.25
CA PHE A 221 13.36 -17.52 5.23
C PHE A 221 12.56 -17.24 3.95
N VAL A 222 11.24 -17.05 4.11
CA VAL A 222 10.32 -16.79 3.00
C VAL A 222 10.78 -15.55 2.24
N MET A 223 11.05 -14.45 2.93
CA MET A 223 11.54 -13.22 2.31
C MET A 223 12.86 -13.42 1.54
N GLN A 224 13.83 -14.14 2.14
CA GLN A 224 15.10 -14.43 1.46
C GLN A 224 14.87 -15.24 0.19
N LYS A 225 13.99 -16.26 0.25
CA LYS A 225 13.70 -17.13 -0.88
C LYS A 225 12.97 -16.39 -2.00
N LEU A 226 11.96 -15.59 -1.65
CA LEU A 226 11.26 -14.73 -2.59
C LEU A 226 12.23 -13.72 -3.24
N ARG A 227 13.11 -13.08 -2.46
CA ARG A 227 14.11 -12.15 -3.02
C ARG A 227 15.04 -12.85 -4.01
N ALA A 228 15.51 -14.06 -3.70
CA ALA A 228 16.42 -14.79 -4.59
C ALA A 228 15.74 -15.18 -5.92
N ASP A 229 14.47 -15.61 -5.85
CA ASP A 229 13.77 -16.21 -7.00
C ASP A 229 12.90 -15.20 -7.78
N MET A 230 12.49 -14.10 -7.16
CA MET A 230 11.61 -13.07 -7.74
C MET A 230 12.23 -11.67 -7.71
N GLY A 231 13.29 -11.47 -6.94
CA GLY A 231 14.10 -10.25 -7.00
C GLY A 231 15.04 -10.30 -8.21
N ASP A 232 14.88 -9.33 -9.09
CA ASP A 232 15.72 -9.08 -10.24
C ASP A 232 15.67 -7.59 -10.58
N VAL A 233 16.82 -6.95 -10.55
CA VAL A 233 16.97 -5.53 -10.88
C VAL A 233 16.73 -5.27 -12.38
N HIS A 234 16.73 -6.33 -13.20
CA HIS A 234 16.47 -6.28 -14.64
C HIS A 234 15.05 -6.77 -15.03
N GLY A 235 14.22 -7.21 -14.08
CA GLY A 235 12.81 -7.54 -14.31
C GLY A 235 12.54 -8.78 -15.18
N THR A 236 13.50 -9.69 -15.31
CA THR A 236 13.39 -10.88 -16.19
C THR A 236 12.72 -12.08 -15.54
N LYS A 237 12.68 -12.13 -14.19
CA LYS A 237 12.09 -13.25 -13.45
C LYS A 237 10.56 -13.08 -13.31
N PRO A 238 9.77 -14.16 -13.43
CA PRO A 238 8.33 -14.10 -13.19
C PRO A 238 8.05 -13.74 -11.73
N VAL A 239 7.10 -12.83 -11.52
CA VAL A 239 6.75 -12.32 -10.18
C VAL A 239 5.29 -12.58 -9.88
N ILE A 240 5.02 -13.24 -8.76
CA ILE A 240 3.66 -13.42 -8.23
C ILE A 240 3.35 -12.22 -7.33
N ALA A 241 2.44 -11.36 -7.78
CA ALA A 241 2.08 -10.13 -7.08
C ALA A 241 1.68 -10.38 -5.61
N ALA A 242 0.83 -11.39 -5.35
CA ALA A 242 0.37 -11.73 -4.00
C ALA A 242 1.55 -11.96 -3.03
N LEU A 243 2.57 -12.71 -3.44
CA LEU A 243 3.74 -13.00 -2.60
C LEU A 243 4.62 -11.76 -2.38
N VAL A 244 4.61 -10.78 -3.29
CA VAL A 244 5.29 -9.50 -3.08
C VAL A 244 4.57 -8.67 -2.02
N TYR A 245 3.23 -8.63 -2.04
CA TYR A 245 2.45 -8.01 -0.97
C TYR A 245 2.73 -8.68 0.37
N ASP A 246 2.75 -10.01 0.42
CA ASP A 246 3.04 -10.75 1.66
C ASP A 246 4.47 -10.44 2.16
N ALA A 247 5.46 -10.45 1.28
CA ALA A 247 6.85 -10.14 1.64
C ALA A 247 7.00 -8.72 2.19
N ILE A 248 6.26 -7.76 1.65
CA ILE A 248 6.23 -6.39 2.15
C ILE A 248 5.63 -6.35 3.57
N LYS A 249 4.55 -7.08 3.83
CA LYS A 249 3.96 -7.17 5.17
C LYS A 249 4.88 -7.85 6.18
N TRP A 250 5.55 -8.92 5.77
CA TRP A 250 6.61 -9.55 6.59
C TRP A 250 7.75 -8.59 6.89
N SER A 251 8.16 -7.76 5.92
CA SER A 251 9.17 -6.73 6.13
C SER A 251 8.74 -5.72 7.19
N SER A 252 7.51 -5.20 7.10
CA SER A 252 6.96 -4.26 8.08
C SER A 252 6.98 -4.85 9.50
N LEU A 253 6.53 -6.10 9.66
CA LEU A 253 6.53 -6.78 10.94
C LEU A 253 7.96 -6.94 11.49
N LEU A 254 8.90 -7.42 10.67
CA LEU A 254 10.29 -7.61 11.07
C LEU A 254 10.97 -6.29 11.43
N LEU A 255 10.73 -5.22 10.66
CA LEU A 255 11.26 -3.89 10.95
C LEU A 255 10.74 -3.35 12.27
N ARG A 256 9.44 -3.53 12.55
CA ARG A 256 8.85 -3.15 13.84
C ARG A 256 9.53 -3.86 15.01
N MET A 257 9.84 -5.15 14.85
CA MET A 257 10.56 -5.92 15.88
C MET A 257 12.01 -5.45 16.07
N LEU A 258 12.66 -4.96 15.01
CA LEU A 258 14.08 -4.59 15.02
C LEU A 258 14.34 -3.10 15.33
N ALA A 259 13.36 -2.22 15.09
CA ALA A 259 13.54 -0.77 15.21
C ALA A 259 12.69 -0.15 16.32
N THR A 260 11.51 -0.71 16.60
CA THR A 260 10.50 -0.03 17.42
C THR A 260 10.22 -0.72 18.75
N ARG A 261 10.70 -1.96 18.94
CA ARG A 261 10.48 -2.79 20.14
C ARG A 261 11.68 -2.80 21.07
#